data_AF-A0A8C6GT54-F1
#
_entry.id   AF-A0A8C6GT54-F1
#
_cell.length_a   1.000
_cell.length_b   1.000
_cell.length_c   1.000
_cell.angle_alpha   90.00
_cell.angle_beta   90.00
_cell.angle_gamma   90.00
#
_symmetry.space_group_name_H-M   'P 1'
#
loop_
_entity.id
_entity.type
_entity.pdbx_description
1 polymer ?
#
loop_
_entity_poly.entity_id
_entity_poly.type
_entity_poly.pdbx_seq_one_letter_code
_entity_poly.pdbx_strand_id
1 'polypeptide(L)'
;MSLVMIVENVKLAHEYALLGNYDSAIVYHQGVLDQMNKYPYSVKDIYLPQKWQQVWQEINVEAKHVKDIMKTLKSFKLDSTFLQAAQHELPAAEEVWSLPAPRKRTNFLLPLQNQRQMSLIALDLTRA
;
A
#
# COMPACT_ATOMS: atom_id res chain seq x y z
N MET A 1 27.52 21.34 -11.52
CA MET A 1 26.41 20.39 -11.25
C MET A 1 26.50 19.27 -12.29
N SER A 2 26.50 18.00 -11.87
CA SER A 2 26.63 16.85 -12.79
C SER A 2 25.26 16.39 -13.28
N LEU A 3 25.14 16.09 -14.58
CA LEU A 3 23.93 15.52 -15.19
C LEU A 3 23.56 14.17 -14.56
N VAL A 4 24.56 13.36 -14.19
CA VAL A 4 24.34 12.03 -13.58
C VAL A 4 23.56 12.15 -12.28
N MET A 5 23.96 13.10 -11.42
CA MET A 5 23.31 13.35 -10.15
C MET A 5 21.85 13.83 -10.33
N ILE A 6 21.58 14.65 -11.34
CA ILE A 6 20.22 15.08 -11.68
C ILE A 6 19.36 13.88 -12.05
N VAL A 7 19.86 13.00 -12.91
CA VAL A 7 19.14 11.79 -13.36
C VAL A 7 18.88 10.84 -12.20
N GLU A 8 19.86 10.64 -11.31
CA GLU A 8 19.68 9.83 -10.10
C GLU A 8 18.62 10.40 -9.17
N ASN A 9 18.62 11.71 -8.95
CA ASN A 9 17.62 12.38 -8.12
C ASN A 9 16.20 12.28 -8.71
N VAL A 10 16.05 12.35 -10.05
CA VAL A 10 14.76 12.11 -10.73
C VAL A 10 14.26 10.69 -10.45
N LYS A 11 15.14 9.70 -10.61
CA LYS A 11 14.79 8.29 -10.38
C LYS A 11 14.34 8.04 -8.94
N LEU A 12 15.07 8.60 -7.97
CA LEU A 12 14.69 8.54 -6.56
C LEU A 12 13.32 9.17 -6.31
N ALA A 13 13.05 10.34 -6.91
CA ALA A 13 11.76 11.00 -6.77
C ALA A 13 10.59 10.10 -7.24
N HIS A 14 10.75 9.41 -8.38
CA HIS A 14 9.75 8.48 -8.89
C HIS A 14 9.60 7.25 -8.00
N GLU A 15 10.72 6.69 -7.52
CA GLU A 15 10.68 5.54 -6.62
C GLU A 15 9.92 5.87 -5.32
N TYR A 16 10.16 7.04 -4.72
CA TYR A 16 9.40 7.49 -3.55
C TYR A 16 7.92 7.71 -3.85
N ALA A 17 7.58 8.25 -5.04
CA ALA A 17 6.19 8.40 -5.45
C ALA A 17 5.48 7.05 -5.60
N LEU A 18 6.15 6.06 -6.20
CA LEU A 18 5.63 4.70 -6.40
C LEU A 18 5.46 3.94 -5.08
N LEU A 19 6.36 4.16 -4.12
CA LEU A 19 6.27 3.58 -2.78
C LEU A 19 5.21 4.26 -1.90
N GLY A 20 4.54 5.30 -2.39
CA GLY A 20 3.52 6.06 -1.66
C GLY A 20 4.07 7.05 -0.62
N ASN A 21 5.40 7.28 -0.61
CA ASN A 21 6.02 8.30 0.23
C ASN A 21 5.99 9.66 -0.48
N TYR A 22 4.79 10.21 -0.62
CA TYR A 22 4.55 11.44 -1.39
C TYR A 22 5.24 12.67 -0.75
N ASP A 23 5.33 12.75 0.58
CA ASP A 23 5.99 13.88 1.24
C ASP A 23 7.49 13.96 0.89
N SER A 24 8.18 12.81 0.85
CA SER A 24 9.59 12.77 0.42
C SER A 24 9.71 13.01 -1.08
N ALA A 25 8.87 12.35 -1.88
CA ALA A 25 8.88 12.47 -3.34
C ALA A 25 8.77 13.93 -3.82
N ILE A 26 7.88 14.72 -3.22
CA ILE A 26 7.67 16.14 -3.57
C ILE A 26 8.93 16.97 -3.31
N VAL A 27 9.64 16.74 -2.20
CA VAL A 27 10.88 17.46 -1.87
C VAL A 27 11.97 17.13 -2.88
N TYR A 28 12.12 15.85 -3.24
CA TYR A 28 13.08 15.43 -4.27
C TYR A 28 12.74 16.03 -5.63
N HIS A 29 11.48 15.99 -6.07
CA HIS A 29 11.06 16.63 -7.31
C HIS A 29 11.37 18.12 -7.34
N GLN A 30 11.12 18.85 -6.24
CA GLN A 30 11.40 20.29 -6.16
C GLN A 30 12.91 20.58 -6.26
N GLY A 31 13.74 19.81 -5.54
CA GLY A 31 15.19 19.95 -5.59
C GLY A 31 15.76 19.63 -6.99
N VAL A 32 15.24 18.60 -7.65
CA VAL A 32 15.59 18.25 -9.03
C VAL A 32 15.22 19.35 -9.99
N LEU A 33 14.00 19.90 -9.93
CA LEU A 33 13.56 20.96 -10.82
C LEU A 33 14.44 22.21 -10.70
N ASP A 34 14.90 22.54 -9.49
CA ASP A 34 15.85 23.64 -9.26
C ASP A 34 17.25 23.33 -9.81
N GLN A 35 17.75 22.11 -9.61
CA GLN A 35 19.04 21.67 -10.16
C GLN A 35 19.01 21.66 -11.69
N MET A 36 17.90 21.19 -12.27
CA MET A 36 17.68 21.23 -13.70
C MET A 36 17.63 22.65 -14.21
N ASN A 37 16.92 23.57 -13.55
CA ASN A 37 16.86 24.96 -14.01
C ASN A 37 18.25 25.62 -14.01
N LYS A 38 19.14 25.25 -13.08
CA LYS A 38 20.52 25.78 -12.99
C LYS A 38 21.51 25.15 -13.98
N TYR A 39 21.22 23.96 -14.50
CA TYR A 39 22.12 23.19 -15.35
C TYR A 39 22.43 23.88 -16.70
N PRO A 40 21.45 24.39 -17.48
CA PRO A 40 21.70 25.10 -18.73
C PRO A 40 22.58 26.34 -18.58
N TYR A 41 22.46 27.09 -17.48
CA TYR A 41 23.32 28.25 -17.22
C TYR A 41 24.79 27.88 -16.97
N SER A 42 25.03 26.66 -16.52
CA SER A 42 26.36 26.12 -16.29
C SER A 42 26.99 25.53 -17.56
N VAL A 43 26.21 25.26 -18.60
CA VAL A 43 26.67 24.57 -19.82
C VAL A 43 26.61 25.53 -21.01
N LYS A 44 27.75 25.73 -21.69
CA LYS A 44 27.87 26.62 -22.86
C LYS A 44 27.38 25.94 -24.15
N ASP A 45 26.18 25.38 -24.13
CA ASP A 45 25.57 24.75 -25.31
C ASP A 45 24.28 25.52 -25.67
N ILE A 46 24.17 25.94 -26.92
CA ILE A 46 23.10 26.81 -27.45
C ILE A 46 21.82 26.01 -27.71
N TYR A 47 21.91 24.70 -27.97
CA TYR A 47 20.76 23.85 -28.32
C TYR A 47 20.23 23.03 -27.14
N LEU A 48 21.03 22.90 -26.08
CA LEU A 48 20.68 22.21 -24.85
C LEU A 48 19.45 22.79 -24.13
N PRO A 49 19.25 24.13 -24.02
CA PRO A 49 18.16 24.71 -23.24
C PRO A 49 16.78 24.30 -23.75
N GLN A 50 16.60 24.17 -25.07
CA GLN A 50 15.30 23.85 -25.66
C GLN A 50 14.83 22.43 -25.28
N LYS A 51 15.68 21.43 -25.51
CA LYS A 51 15.37 20.04 -25.13
C LYS A 51 15.29 19.90 -23.62
N TRP A 52 16.16 20.59 -22.90
CA TRP A 52 16.18 20.55 -21.44
C TRP A 52 14.92 21.12 -20.82
N GLN A 53 14.40 22.21 -21.38
CA GLN A 53 13.15 22.81 -20.95
C GLN A 53 11.97 21.87 -21.20
N GLN A 54 11.98 21.09 -22.28
CA GLN A 54 10.97 20.05 -22.49
C GLN A 54 10.98 19.01 -21.35
N VAL A 55 12.14 18.43 -21.04
CA VAL A 55 12.26 17.42 -19.96
C VAL A 55 11.90 18.03 -18.60
N TRP A 56 12.28 19.28 -18.36
CA TRP A 56 11.90 20.02 -17.15
C TRP A 56 10.38 20.15 -17.01
N GLN A 57 9.67 20.43 -18.11
CA GLN A 57 8.20 20.51 -18.09
C GLN A 57 7.56 19.14 -17.82
N GLU A 58 8.08 18.07 -18.42
CA GLU A 58 7.59 16.71 -18.18
C GLU A 58 7.69 16.34 -16.69
N ILE A 59 8.85 16.58 -16.07
CA ILE A 59 9.06 16.33 -14.63
C ILE A 59 8.20 17.24 -13.76
N ASN A 60 7.95 18.48 -14.18
CA ASN A 60 7.08 19.41 -13.45
C ASN A 60 5.61 18.98 -13.48
N VAL A 61 5.13 18.42 -14.60
CA VAL A 61 3.80 17.82 -14.70
C VAL A 61 3.68 16.64 -13.75
N GLU A 62 4.68 15.77 -13.73
CA GLU A 62 4.71 14.63 -12.81
C GLU A 62 4.70 15.06 -11.34
N ALA A 63 5.51 16.05 -10.97
CA ALA A 63 5.52 16.61 -9.63
C ALA A 63 4.15 17.21 -9.23
N LYS A 64 3.39 17.76 -10.18
CA LYS A 64 2.00 18.22 -9.93
C LYS A 64 1.07 17.05 -9.67
N HIS A 65 1.15 15.97 -10.45
CA HIS A 65 0.34 14.78 -10.20
C HIS A 65 0.59 14.19 -8.81
N VAL A 66 1.85 14.11 -8.38
CA VAL A 66 2.22 13.66 -7.03
C VAL A 66 1.60 14.56 -5.95
N LYS A 67 1.60 15.89 -6.16
CA LYS A 67 0.95 16.85 -5.25
C LYS A 67 -0.57 16.70 -5.20
N ASP A 68 -1.22 16.46 -6.34
CA ASP A 68 -2.67 16.26 -6.42
C ASP A 68 -3.11 14.94 -5.76
N ILE A 69 -2.33 13.87 -5.93
CA ILE A 69 -2.54 12.60 -5.21
C ILE A 69 -2.41 12.85 -3.70
N MET A 70 -1.35 13.52 -3.25
CA MET A 70 -1.16 13.85 -1.84
C MET A 70 -2.33 14.70 -1.29
N LYS A 71 -2.81 15.68 -2.06
CA LYS A 71 -3.95 16.53 -1.67
C LYS A 71 -5.22 15.70 -1.51
N THR A 72 -5.51 14.82 -2.45
CA THR A 72 -6.66 13.89 -2.42
C THR A 72 -6.56 12.92 -1.24
N LEU A 73 -5.37 12.39 -0.96
CA LEU A 73 -5.13 11.56 0.22
C LEU A 73 -5.34 12.33 1.52
N LYS A 74 -4.91 13.60 1.58
CA LYS A 74 -5.12 14.48 2.73
C LYS A 74 -6.59 14.81 2.94
N SER A 75 -7.39 14.99 1.88
CA SER A 75 -8.83 15.20 2.03
C SER A 75 -9.54 14.00 2.67
N PHE A 76 -9.16 12.77 2.32
CA PHE A 76 -9.75 11.57 2.95
C PHE A 76 -9.45 11.46 4.45
N LYS A 77 -8.31 11.99 4.93
CA LYS A 77 -7.98 11.93 6.36
C LYS A 77 -8.83 12.90 7.21
N LEU A 78 -9.32 14.00 6.64
CA LEU A 78 -10.12 14.98 7.39
C LEU A 78 -11.54 14.46 7.68
N ASP A 79 -12.11 13.65 6.79
CA ASP A 79 -13.41 12.98 7.00
C ASP A 79 -13.34 11.88 8.08
N SER A 80 -12.14 11.43 8.47
CA SER A 80 -11.98 10.53 9.62
C SER A 80 -12.32 11.22 10.95
N THR A 81 -12.32 12.55 11.01
CA THR A 81 -12.75 13.30 12.20
C THR A 81 -14.26 13.12 12.44
N PHE A 82 -15.06 12.95 11.38
CA PHE A 82 -16.48 12.59 11.52
C PHE A 82 -16.67 11.18 12.11
N LEU A 83 -15.79 10.24 11.75
CA LEU A 83 -15.80 8.90 12.34
C LEU A 83 -15.31 8.90 13.80
N GLN A 84 -14.40 9.81 14.16
CA GLN A 84 -13.88 9.94 15.52
C GLN A 84 -14.83 10.71 16.45
N ALA A 85 -15.57 11.70 15.92
CA ALA A 85 -16.66 12.37 16.64
C ALA A 85 -17.84 11.43 16.89
N ALA A 86 -18.12 10.50 15.96
CA ALA A 86 -19.09 9.42 16.18
C ALA A 86 -18.68 8.40 17.27
N GLN A 87 -17.40 8.36 17.66
CA GLN A 87 -16.94 7.51 18.77
C GLN A 87 -17.05 8.18 20.16
N HIS A 88 -17.22 9.50 20.25
CA HIS A 88 -17.19 10.21 21.53
C HIS A 88 -18.55 10.50 22.17
N GLU A 89 -19.67 10.21 21.48
CA GLU A 89 -21.02 10.35 22.05
C GLU A 89 -21.86 9.08 21.89
N LEU A 90 -21.37 7.95 22.39
CA LEU A 90 -22.23 6.82 22.73
C LEU A 90 -22.65 6.96 24.21
N PRO A 91 -23.91 7.31 24.53
CA PRO A 91 -24.42 7.10 25.87
C PRO A 91 -24.33 5.60 26.17
N ALA A 92 -23.77 5.26 27.33
CA ALA A 92 -23.59 3.89 27.77
C ALA A 92 -24.94 3.18 27.91
N ALA A 93 -25.37 2.43 26.89
CA ALA A 93 -26.25 1.28 27.04
C ALA A 93 -26.40 0.52 25.70
N GLU A 94 -26.12 -0.78 25.78
CA GLU A 94 -26.84 -1.87 25.10
C GLU A 94 -27.06 -1.85 23.57
N GLU A 95 -26.05 -2.23 22.79
CA GLU A 95 -26.21 -3.20 21.69
C GLU A 95 -24.83 -3.55 21.11
N VAL A 96 -24.10 -4.36 21.87
CA VAL A 96 -22.86 -4.98 21.41
C VAL A 96 -23.25 -6.02 20.36
N TRP A 97 -23.07 -5.69 19.08
CA TRP A 97 -23.05 -6.67 18.00
C TRP A 97 -22.10 -7.80 18.40
N SER A 98 -22.66 -8.93 18.82
CA SER A 98 -21.87 -10.06 19.29
C SER A 98 -21.13 -10.64 18.09
N LEU A 99 -19.81 -10.44 18.03
CA LEU A 99 -18.95 -11.12 17.07
C LEU A 99 -19.21 -12.64 17.19
N PRO A 100 -19.47 -13.36 16.08
CA PRO A 100 -19.68 -14.80 16.14
C PRO A 100 -18.46 -15.45 16.77
N ALA A 101 -18.67 -16.22 17.84
CA ALA A 101 -17.58 -16.87 18.56
C ALA A 101 -16.77 -17.78 17.61
N PRO A 102 -15.43 -17.79 17.70
CA PRO A 102 -14.60 -18.67 16.89
C PRO A 102 -15.01 -20.14 17.10
N ARG A 103 -15.46 -20.82 16.05
CA ARG A 103 -15.72 -22.27 16.09
C ARG A 103 -14.39 -22.99 16.35
N LYS A 104 -14.20 -23.51 17.56
CA LYS A 104 -13.14 -24.48 17.86
C LYS A 104 -13.42 -25.74 17.02
N ARG A 105 -12.54 -26.07 16.06
CA ARG A 105 -12.55 -27.38 15.41
C ARG A 105 -12.14 -28.41 16.46
N THR A 106 -13.11 -29.10 17.04
CA THR A 106 -12.87 -30.31 17.82
C THR A 106 -12.38 -31.37 16.85
N ASN A 107 -11.10 -31.71 16.91
CA ASN A 107 -10.58 -32.92 16.28
C ASN A 107 -11.32 -34.10 16.94
N PHE A 108 -12.16 -34.80 16.18
CA PHE A 108 -12.80 -36.03 16.61
C PHE A 108 -11.73 -37.12 16.73
N LEU A 109 -11.06 -37.19 17.88
CA LEU A 109 -10.38 -38.41 18.32
C LEU A 109 -11.43 -39.28 18.99
N LEU A 110 -12.05 -40.17 18.21
CA LEU A 110 -12.82 -41.28 18.75
C LEU A 110 -11.84 -42.25 19.45
N PRO A 111 -12.10 -42.68 20.69
CA PRO A 111 -11.30 -43.72 21.31
C PRO A 111 -11.60 -45.07 20.64
N LEU A 112 -10.57 -45.66 20.04
CA LEU A 112 -10.55 -47.07 19.61
C LEU A 112 -10.65 -47.97 20.84
N GLN A 113 -11.86 -48.23 21.33
CA GLN A 113 -12.07 -49.22 22.38
C GLN A 113 -13.41 -49.92 22.24
N ASN A 114 -13.58 -50.68 21.14
CA ASN A 114 -14.25 -51.98 21.22
C ASN A 114 -14.05 -52.88 19.98
N GLN A 115 -12.82 -52.98 19.48
CA GLN A 115 -12.48 -53.91 18.40
C GLN A 115 -12.14 -55.32 18.95
N ARG A 116 -13.05 -55.90 19.75
CA ARG A 116 -12.90 -57.30 20.25
C ARG A 116 -14.19 -58.13 20.31
N GLN A 117 -15.29 -57.71 19.69
CA GLN A 117 -16.50 -58.54 19.66
C GLN A 117 -17.19 -58.72 18.29
N MET A 118 -16.64 -58.21 17.18
CA MET A 118 -17.27 -58.38 15.86
C MET A 118 -16.50 -59.31 14.91
N SER A 119 -15.66 -60.21 15.42
CA SER A 119 -14.90 -61.17 14.59
C SER A 119 -15.45 -62.61 14.62
N LEU A 120 -16.73 -62.82 14.97
CA LEU A 120 -17.31 -64.18 15.00
C LEU A 120 -18.64 -64.35 14.25
N ILE A 121 -19.05 -63.40 13.41
CA ILE A 121 -20.25 -63.58 12.55
C ILE A 121 -19.94 -63.43 11.05
N ALA A 122 -18.67 -63.24 10.68
CA ALA A 122 -18.25 -63.18 9.29
C ALA A 122 -17.45 -64.43 8.89
N LEU A 123 -18.08 -65.61 8.89
CA LEU A 123 -17.54 -66.77 8.15
C LEU A 123 -18.50 -67.98 8.04
N ASP A 124 -19.81 -67.80 7.80
CA ASP A 124 -20.63 -68.99 7.46
C ASP A 124 -21.88 -68.76 6.58
N LEU A 125 -21.95 -67.70 5.77
CA LEU A 125 -23.04 -67.54 4.79
C LEU A 125 -22.54 -67.00 3.44
N THR A 126 -21.62 -67.73 2.82
CA THR A 126 -21.44 -67.71 1.36
C THR A 126 -20.96 -69.06 0.86
N ARG A 127 -21.68 -70.14 1.20
CA ARG A 127 -21.57 -71.42 0.48
C ARG A 127 -22.82 -72.29 0.64
N ALA A 128 -23.78 -72.10 -0.27
CA ALA A 128 -24.65 -73.15 -0.83
C ALA A 128 -25.40 -72.56 -2.02
#